data_AF-G4R731-F1
#
_entry.id   AF-G4R731-F1
#
_cell.length_a   1.000
_cell.length_b   1.000
_cell.length_c   1.000
_cell.angle_alpha   90.00
_cell.angle_beta   90.00
_cell.angle_gamma   90.00
#
_symmetry.space_group_name_H-M   'P 1'
#
loop_
_entity.id
_entity.type
_entity.pdbx_description
1 polymer ?
#
loop_
_entity_poly.entity_id
_entity_poly.type
_entity_poly.pdbx_seq_one_letter_code
_entity_poly.pdbx_strand_id
1 'polypeptide(L)'
;MREFAEWLYATPFSIFLQTTDNLLPAIQTVHILMIGIVYTSTLVITLRLFGRAWANDTLANTARRFMPWNWGGLVLLLATGILMIICEPIRELLNYSFWIKMVLVILVVGLATAFQLGVGRPLANGVSADGVARYRAPAVATMVLLTVIIVLGRWIAYSPSF
;
A
#
# COMPACT_ATOMS: atom_id res chain seq x y z
N MET A 1 -5.25 5.48 -24.35
CA MET A 1 -5.40 4.50 -23.24
C MET A 1 -6.00 3.19 -23.70
N ARG A 2 -7.14 3.19 -24.42
CA ARG A 2 -7.77 1.95 -24.93
C ARG A 2 -6.86 1.14 -25.86
N GLU A 3 -6.27 1.76 -26.89
CA GLU A 3 -5.34 1.09 -27.81
C GLU A 3 -4.13 0.46 -27.10
N PHE A 4 -3.59 1.14 -26.08
CA PHE A 4 -2.49 0.58 -25.26
C PHE A 4 -2.95 -0.61 -24.42
N ALA A 5 -4.14 -0.53 -23.82
CA ALA A 5 -4.71 -1.63 -23.06
C ALA A 5 -4.98 -2.86 -23.94
N GLU A 6 -5.47 -2.65 -25.17
CA GLU A 6 -5.68 -3.70 -26.17
C GLU A 6 -4.37 -4.32 -26.65
N TRP A 7 -3.34 -3.50 -26.90
CA TRP A 7 -2.01 -4.00 -27.23
C TRP A 7 -1.42 -4.85 -26.08
N LEU A 8 -1.54 -4.38 -24.84
CA LEU A 8 -1.04 -5.11 -23.66
C LEU A 8 -1.81 -6.43 -23.46
N TYR A 9 -3.12 -6.40 -23.69
CA TYR A 9 -4.00 -7.57 -23.64
C TYR A 9 -3.59 -8.65 -24.66
N ALA A 10 -3.15 -8.24 -25.86
CA ALA A 10 -2.75 -9.15 -26.92
C ALA A 10 -1.34 -9.76 -26.73
N THR A 11 -0.61 -9.39 -25.67
CA THR A 11 0.74 -9.93 -25.44
C THR A 11 0.70 -11.40 -25.02
N PRO A 12 1.66 -12.25 -25.45
CA PRO A 12 1.71 -13.66 -25.06
C PRO A 12 1.76 -13.87 -23.54
N PHE A 13 2.37 -12.92 -22.82
CA PHE A 13 2.42 -12.95 -21.36
C PHE A 13 1.06 -12.65 -20.73
N SER A 14 0.30 -11.66 -21.23
CA SER A 14 -1.06 -11.41 -20.76
C SER A 14 -1.98 -12.60 -21.04
N ILE A 15 -1.90 -13.17 -22.25
CA ILE A 15 -2.68 -14.35 -22.64
C ILE A 15 -2.35 -15.53 -21.70
N PHE A 16 -1.07 -15.82 -21.46
CA PHE A 16 -0.65 -16.88 -20.52
C PHE A 16 -1.24 -16.69 -19.12
N LEU A 17 -1.24 -15.46 -18.61
CA LEU A 17 -1.82 -15.14 -17.30
C LEU A 17 -3.34 -15.37 -17.25
N GLN A 18 -4.04 -15.05 -18.34
CA GLN A 18 -5.50 -15.21 -18.46
C GLN A 18 -5.91 -16.66 -18.68
N THR A 19 -5.13 -17.44 -19.43
CA THR A 19 -5.45 -18.84 -19.76
C THR A 19 -5.06 -19.82 -18.65
N THR A 20 -4.29 -19.39 -17.66
CA THR A 20 -3.90 -20.23 -16.53
C THR A 20 -4.98 -20.18 -15.45
N ASP A 21 -5.69 -21.30 -15.27
CA ASP A 21 -6.73 -21.42 -14.27
C ASP A 21 -6.22 -21.03 -12.87
N ASN A 22 -7.02 -20.24 -12.15
CA ASN A 22 -6.76 -19.77 -10.79
C ASN A 22 -5.55 -18.83 -10.59
N LEU A 23 -4.80 -18.49 -11.63
CA LEU A 23 -3.62 -17.63 -11.46
C LEU A 23 -4.01 -16.19 -11.05
N LEU A 24 -5.02 -15.61 -11.70
CA LEU A 24 -5.54 -14.29 -11.33
C LEU A 24 -6.10 -14.26 -9.89
N PRO A 25 -6.98 -15.21 -9.46
CA PRO A 25 -7.39 -15.33 -8.06
C PRO A 25 -6.23 -15.52 -7.07
N ALA A 26 -5.20 -16.28 -7.44
CA ALA A 26 -4.01 -16.47 -6.60
C ALA A 26 -3.24 -15.16 -6.44
N ILE A 27 -3.01 -14.41 -7.52
CA ILE A 27 -2.36 -13.09 -7.48
C ILE A 27 -3.18 -12.12 -6.62
N GLN A 28 -4.50 -12.10 -6.77
CA GLN A 28 -5.39 -11.27 -5.95
C GLN A 28 -5.30 -11.65 -4.46
N THR A 29 -5.23 -12.94 -4.14
CA THR A 29 -5.07 -13.42 -2.77
C THR A 29 -3.76 -12.93 -2.16
N VAL A 30 -2.64 -13.08 -2.88
CA VAL A 30 -1.34 -12.58 -2.43
C VAL A 30 -1.38 -11.05 -2.25
N HIS A 31 -2.02 -10.33 -3.18
CA HIS A 31 -2.17 -8.88 -3.07
C HIS A 31 -2.91 -8.48 -1.78
N ILE A 32 -4.05 -9.11 -1.48
CA ILE A 32 -4.84 -8.82 -0.27
C ILE A 32 -4.06 -9.16 1.00
N LEU A 33 -3.30 -10.26 1.02
CA LEU A 33 -2.43 -10.59 2.16
C LEU A 33 -1.38 -9.51 2.39
N MET A 34 -0.75 -8.98 1.34
CA MET A 34 0.22 -7.90 1.46
C MET A 34 -0.41 -6.59 1.92
N ILE A 35 -1.66 -6.30 1.53
CA ILE A 35 -2.44 -5.17 2.09
C ILE A 35 -2.54 -5.34 3.60
N GLY A 36 -2.92 -6.53 4.07
CA GLY A 36 -3.04 -6.83 5.50
C GLY A 36 -1.72 -6.62 6.27
N ILE A 37 -0.59 -7.04 5.68
CA ILE A 37 0.75 -6.86 6.28
C ILE A 37 1.11 -5.38 6.39
N VAL A 38 0.95 -4.60 5.32
CA VAL A 38 1.26 -3.16 5.29
C VAL A 38 0.35 -2.39 6.25
N TYR A 39 -0.95 -2.69 6.21
CA TYR A 39 -1.94 -2.05 7.07
C TYR A 39 -1.65 -2.32 8.55
N THR A 40 -1.41 -3.58 8.91
CA THR A 40 -1.11 -3.96 10.31
C THR A 40 0.21 -3.38 10.78
N SER A 41 1.25 -3.39 9.94
CA SER A 41 2.55 -2.79 10.27
C SER A 41 2.42 -1.28 10.55
N THR A 42 1.66 -0.58 9.71
CA THR A 42 1.40 0.86 9.87
C THR A 42 0.51 1.14 11.09
N LEU A 43 -0.48 0.29 11.36
CA LEU A 43 -1.35 0.38 12.53
C LEU A 43 -0.54 0.24 13.83
N VAL A 44 0.36 -0.74 13.92
CA VAL A 44 1.19 -0.97 15.12
C VAL A 44 2.09 0.24 15.37
N ILE A 45 2.74 0.80 14.34
CA ILE A 45 3.55 2.01 14.45
C ILE A 45 2.70 3.20 14.90
N THR A 46 1.50 3.35 14.34
CA THR A 46 0.56 4.41 14.71
C THR A 46 0.12 4.29 16.17
N LEU A 47 -0.31 3.11 16.62
CA LEU A 47 -0.70 2.86 18.01
C LEU A 47 0.45 3.10 18.99
N ARG A 48 1.69 2.83 18.58
CA ARG A 48 2.87 3.13 19.40
C ARG A 48 3.07 4.64 19.58
N LEU A 49 2.83 5.46 18.55
CA LEU A 49 2.85 6.94 18.66
C LEU A 49 1.82 7.50 19.66
N PHE A 50 0.73 6.76 19.88
CA PHE A 50 -0.28 7.06 20.90
C PHE A 50 -0.03 6.38 22.25
N GLY A 51 1.06 5.61 22.40
CA GLY A 51 1.40 4.91 23.64
C GLY A 51 0.52 3.70 23.97
N ARG A 52 -0.34 3.23 23.04
CA ARG A 52 -1.33 2.16 23.30
C ARG A 52 -0.85 0.76 22.94
N ALA A 53 0.14 0.62 22.06
CA ALA A 53 0.73 -0.67 21.68
C ALA A 53 2.18 -0.76 22.15
N TRP A 54 2.60 -1.95 22.63
CA TRP A 54 3.99 -2.26 23.00
C TRP A 54 4.64 -1.19 23.90
N ALA A 55 3.95 -0.82 24.99
CA ALA A 55 4.35 0.26 25.90
C ALA A 55 5.78 0.11 26.44
N ASN A 56 6.24 -1.13 26.60
CA ASN A 56 7.54 -1.49 27.16
C ASN A 56 8.73 -1.28 26.20
N ASP A 57 8.50 -1.01 24.91
CA ASP A 57 9.58 -0.96 23.90
C ASP A 57 9.63 0.40 23.19
N THR A 58 10.79 0.92 22.83
CA THR A 58 10.89 2.28 22.25
C THR A 58 10.19 2.39 20.89
N LEU A 59 9.74 3.60 20.52
CA LEU A 59 9.21 3.86 19.18
C LEU A 59 10.22 3.47 18.08
N ALA A 60 11.51 3.69 18.34
CA ALA A 60 12.60 3.26 17.46
C ALA A 60 12.62 1.76 17.22
N ASN A 61 12.56 0.96 18.28
CA ASN A 61 12.60 -0.49 18.18
C ASN A 61 11.36 -1.03 17.49
N THR A 62 10.18 -0.49 17.81
CA THR A 62 8.93 -0.84 17.13
C THR A 62 9.02 -0.52 15.64
N ALA A 63 9.45 0.70 15.28
CA ALA A 63 9.61 1.10 13.88
C ALA A 63 10.63 0.21 13.15
N ARG A 64 11.80 -0.05 13.73
CA ARG A 64 12.82 -0.95 13.15
C ARG A 64 12.30 -2.36 12.89
N ARG A 65 11.42 -2.87 13.76
CA ARG A 65 10.84 -4.22 13.62
C ARG A 65 9.80 -4.29 12.50
N PHE A 66 8.92 -3.29 12.39
CA PHE A 66 7.80 -3.31 11.44
C PHE A 66 8.09 -2.62 10.11
N MET A 67 9.14 -1.80 10.01
CA MET A 67 9.54 -1.14 8.76
C MET A 67 9.89 -2.10 7.62
N PRO A 68 10.68 -3.17 7.83
CA PRO A 68 10.99 -4.13 6.75
C PRO A 68 9.74 -4.79 6.18
N TRP A 69 8.76 -5.11 7.04
CA TRP A 69 7.47 -5.66 6.63
C TRP A 69 6.64 -4.65 5.83
N ASN A 70 6.68 -3.38 6.24
CA ASN A 70 5.99 -2.32 5.53
C ASN A 70 6.56 -2.14 4.11
N TRP A 71 7.90 -2.07 3.97
CA TRP A 71 8.54 -1.91 2.66
C TRP A 71 8.47 -3.17 1.80
N GLY A 72 8.75 -4.34 2.37
CA GLY A 72 8.62 -5.62 1.66
C GLY A 72 7.19 -5.84 1.18
N GLY A 73 6.21 -5.54 2.03
CA GLY A 73 4.79 -5.57 1.67
C GLY A 73 4.43 -4.58 0.57
N LEU A 74 4.93 -3.34 0.61
CA LEU A 74 4.72 -2.35 -0.46
C LEU A 74 5.32 -2.78 -1.80
N VAL A 75 6.53 -3.35 -1.80
CA VAL A 75 7.16 -3.88 -3.02
C VAL A 75 6.35 -5.02 -3.62
N LEU A 76 5.90 -5.97 -2.79
CA LEU A 76 5.07 -7.07 -3.25
C LEU A 76 3.67 -6.63 -3.69
N LEU A 77 3.09 -5.61 -3.04
CA LEU A 77 1.83 -4.99 -3.48
C LEU A 77 1.96 -4.37 -4.87
N LEU A 78 3.07 -3.67 -5.12
CA LEU A 78 3.33 -3.07 -6.42
C LEU A 78 3.50 -4.14 -7.49
N ALA A 79 4.31 -5.17 -7.22
CA ALA A 79 4.54 -6.27 -8.15
C ALA A 79 3.22 -7.01 -8.49
N THR A 80 2.43 -7.37 -7.49
CA THR A 80 1.14 -8.04 -7.70
C THR A 80 0.11 -7.12 -8.37
N GLY A 81 0.12 -5.82 -8.06
CA GLY A 81 -0.71 -4.83 -8.74
C GLY A 81 -0.39 -4.71 -10.23
N ILE A 82 0.89 -4.68 -10.59
CA ILE A 82 1.35 -4.67 -11.99
C ILE A 82 0.89 -5.96 -12.69
N LEU A 83 1.03 -7.12 -12.06
CA LEU A 83 0.55 -8.38 -12.62
C LEU A 83 -0.96 -8.36 -12.91
N MET A 84 -1.77 -7.79 -12.01
CA MET A 84 -3.22 -7.65 -12.22
C MET A 84 -3.53 -6.71 -13.40
N ILE A 85 -2.81 -5.59 -13.53
CA ILE A 85 -2.96 -4.69 -14.69
C ILE A 85 -2.61 -5.41 -15.99
N ILE A 86 -1.58 -6.24 -16.00
CA ILE A 86 -1.20 -6.99 -17.21
C ILE A 86 -2.23 -8.08 -17.53
N CYS A 87 -2.86 -8.68 -16.53
CA CYS A 87 -3.85 -9.72 -16.70
C CYS A 87 -5.19 -9.16 -17.24
N GLU A 88 -5.66 -8.03 -16.70
CA GLU A 88 -6.93 -7.40 -17.11
C GLU A 88 -6.76 -5.88 -17.42
N PRO A 89 -5.95 -5.52 -18.44
CA PRO A 89 -5.55 -4.12 -18.68
C PRO A 89 -6.73 -3.21 -19.05
N ILE A 90 -7.71 -3.73 -19.79
CA ILE A 90 -8.89 -2.96 -20.19
C ILE A 90 -9.75 -2.62 -18.97
N ARG A 91 -9.91 -3.58 -18.05
CA ARG A 91 -10.70 -3.42 -16.83
C ARG A 91 -10.06 -2.47 -15.83
N GLU A 92 -8.74 -2.53 -15.67
CA GLU A 92 -8.01 -1.72 -14.71
C GLU A 92 -7.73 -0.30 -15.25
N LEU A 93 -7.18 -0.17 -16.47
CA LEU A 93 -6.67 1.11 -16.97
C LEU A 93 -7.76 2.10 -17.42
N LEU A 94 -8.94 1.59 -17.81
CA LEU A 94 -10.07 2.43 -18.18
C LEU A 94 -10.91 2.84 -16.96
N ASN A 95 -10.61 2.31 -15.78
CA ASN A 95 -11.38 2.57 -14.58
C ASN A 95 -10.90 3.83 -13.86
N TYR A 96 -11.80 4.77 -13.62
CA TYR A 96 -11.48 6.00 -12.89
C TYR A 96 -11.05 5.74 -11.43
N SER A 97 -11.65 4.74 -10.77
CA SER A 97 -11.30 4.37 -9.39
C SER A 97 -9.86 3.88 -9.28
N PHE A 98 -9.33 3.24 -10.32
CA PHE A 98 -7.92 2.82 -10.39
C PHE A 98 -6.98 4.03 -10.34
N TRP A 99 -7.24 5.07 -11.13
CA TRP A 99 -6.39 6.27 -11.17
C TRP A 99 -6.38 7.05 -9.86
N ILE A 100 -7.55 7.22 -9.22
CA ILE A 100 -7.61 7.84 -7.88
C ILE A 100 -6.78 7.03 -6.89
N LYS A 101 -6.94 5.70 -6.90
CA LYS A 101 -6.17 4.79 -6.05
C LYS A 101 -4.67 4.97 -6.26
N MET A 102 -4.21 5.11 -7.51
CA MET A 102 -2.79 5.29 -7.83
C MET A 102 -2.23 6.60 -7.28
N VAL A 103 -2.98 7.71 -7.36
CA VAL A 103 -2.56 8.99 -6.76
C VAL A 103 -2.45 8.87 -5.25
N LEU A 104 -3.41 8.22 -4.59
CA LEU A 104 -3.37 8.01 -3.14
C LEU A 104 -2.22 7.09 -2.72
N VAL A 105 -1.90 6.06 -3.50
CA VAL A 105 -0.74 5.18 -3.24
C VAL A 105 0.56 5.98 -3.28
N ILE A 106 0.74 6.85 -4.29
CA ILE A 106 1.93 7.72 -4.37
C ILE A 106 2.02 8.63 -3.14
N LEU A 107 0.89 9.22 -2.71
CA LEU A 107 0.84 10.05 -1.52
C LEU A 107 1.23 9.26 -0.25
N VAL A 108 0.70 8.05 -0.07
CA VAL A 108 1.03 7.19 1.08
C VAL A 108 2.50 6.79 1.09
N VAL A 109 3.06 6.41 -0.07
CA VAL A 109 4.49 6.07 -0.18
C VAL A 109 5.36 7.29 0.13
N GLY A 110 4.98 8.47 -0.35
CA GLY A 110 5.64 9.74 -0.02
C GLY A 110 5.61 10.04 1.49
N LEU A 111 4.44 9.91 2.12
CA LEU A 111 4.28 10.10 3.56
C LEU A 111 5.08 9.08 4.38
N ALA A 112 5.08 7.81 3.98
CA ALA A 112 5.86 6.75 4.63
C ALA A 112 7.38 7.01 4.53
N THR A 113 7.84 7.45 3.36
CA THR A 113 9.25 7.80 3.12
C THR A 113 9.66 9.02 3.94
N ALA A 114 8.83 10.08 3.95
CA ALA A 114 9.05 11.28 4.74
C ALA A 114 9.07 10.96 6.25
N PHE A 115 8.18 10.09 6.71
CA PHE A 115 8.17 9.60 8.09
C PHE A 115 9.46 8.85 8.42
N GLN A 116 9.95 7.96 7.55
CA GLN A 116 11.20 7.25 7.78
C GLN A 116 12.41 8.19 7.86
N LEU A 117 12.55 9.13 6.93
CA LEU A 117 13.63 10.12 6.93
C LEU A 117 13.52 11.06 8.14
N GLY A 118 12.30 11.41 8.51
CA GLY A 118 11.99 12.33 9.61
C GLY A 118 12.07 11.69 10.99
N VAL A 119 11.86 10.38 11.14
CA VAL A 119 11.93 9.64 12.41
C VAL A 119 13.31 9.01 12.62
N GLY A 120 14.02 8.64 11.56
CA GLY A 120 15.38 8.10 11.65
C GLY A 120 16.42 9.09 12.18
N ARG A 121 16.23 10.40 11.97
CA ARG A 121 17.18 11.45 12.41
C ARG A 121 17.04 11.86 13.89
N PRO A 122 15.83 12.03 14.45
CA PRO A 122 15.67 12.41 15.85
C PRO A 122 15.91 11.24 16.82
N LEU A 123 15.56 10.00 16.44
CA LEU A 123 15.69 8.82 17.31
C LEU A 123 17.11 8.46 17.77
N ALA A 124 18.14 8.95 17.07
CA ALA A 124 19.54 8.77 17.49
C ALA A 124 19.92 9.62 18.72
N ASN A 125 19.16 10.69 19.01
CA ASN A 125 19.55 11.73 19.98
C ASN A 125 18.60 11.85 21.20
N GLY A 126 17.71 10.89 21.46
CA GLY A 126 16.86 10.90 22.66
C GLY A 126 15.78 12.00 22.64
N VAL A 127 14.76 11.82 21.79
CA VAL A 127 13.73 12.84 21.54
C VAL A 127 12.74 12.96 22.69
N SER A 128 12.49 14.20 23.11
CA SER A 128 11.46 14.61 24.06
C SER A 128 10.05 14.26 23.58
N ALA A 129 9.11 14.08 24.51
CA ALA A 129 7.71 13.70 24.22
C ALA A 129 7.03 14.60 23.17
N ASP A 130 7.41 15.88 23.10
CA ASP A 130 6.90 16.87 22.15
C ASP A 130 7.27 16.55 20.69
N GLY A 131 8.46 15.98 20.46
CA GLY A 131 8.89 15.57 19.13
C GLY A 131 8.05 14.42 18.58
N VAL A 132 7.59 13.51 19.44
CA VAL A 132 6.74 12.36 19.06
C VAL A 132 5.32 12.80 18.70
N ALA A 133 4.78 13.81 19.37
CA ALA A 133 3.42 14.31 19.13
C ALA A 133 3.24 14.83 17.68
N ARG A 134 4.28 15.44 17.10
CA ARG A 134 4.29 15.94 15.71
C ARG A 134 3.96 14.86 14.68
N TYR A 135 4.27 13.60 14.97
CA TYR A 135 4.06 12.49 14.03
C TYR A 135 2.71 11.79 14.18
N ARG A 136 1.88 12.15 15.17
CA ARG A 136 0.57 11.53 15.39
C ARG A 136 -0.42 11.83 14.25
N ALA A 137 -0.56 13.11 13.88
CA ALA A 137 -1.45 13.54 12.82
C ALA A 137 -1.14 12.88 11.45
N PRO A 138 0.12 12.89 10.94
CA PRO A 138 0.43 12.22 9.68
C PRO A 138 0.29 10.70 9.76
N ALA A 139 0.52 10.06 10.92
CA ALA A 139 0.27 8.62 11.07
C ALA A 139 -1.22 8.26 10.94
N VAL A 140 -2.11 9.05 11.57
CA VAL A 140 -3.56 8.89 11.41
C VAL A 140 -3.98 9.17 9.97
N ALA A 141 -3.45 10.21 9.34
CA ALA A 141 -3.73 10.52 7.94
C ALA A 141 -3.34 9.34 7.03
N THR A 142 -2.16 8.73 7.22
CA THR A 142 -1.73 7.54 6.48
C THR A 142 -2.69 6.36 6.68
N MET A 143 -3.18 6.12 7.91
CA MET A 143 -4.16 5.07 8.18
C MET A 143 -5.50 5.30 7.47
N VAL A 144 -5.98 6.55 7.45
CA VAL A 144 -7.19 6.92 6.71
C VAL A 144 -6.99 6.72 5.21
N LEU A 145 -5.86 7.19 4.67
CA LEU A 145 -5.52 7.03 3.26
C LEU A 145 -5.44 5.55 2.84
N LEU A 146 -4.78 4.71 3.64
CA LEU A 146 -4.74 3.26 3.40
C LEU A 146 -6.14 2.65 3.38
N THR A 147 -7.02 3.07 4.30
CA THR A 147 -8.40 2.60 4.35
C THR A 147 -9.17 3.01 3.08
N VAL A 148 -9.02 4.26 2.63
CA VAL A 148 -9.63 4.75 1.39
C VAL A 148 -9.10 3.99 0.17
N ILE A 149 -7.80 3.71 0.09
CA ILE A 149 -7.17 2.91 -0.98
C ILE A 149 -7.79 1.50 -1.05
N ILE A 150 -8.02 0.87 0.10
CA ILE A 150 -8.63 -0.47 0.17
C ILE A 150 -10.06 -0.44 -0.34
N VAL A 151 -10.85 0.56 0.09
CA VAL A 151 -12.24 0.74 -0.35
C VAL A 151 -12.30 1.00 -1.86
N LEU A 152 -11.46 1.88 -2.39
CA LEU A 152 -11.37 2.14 -3.83
C LEU A 152 -10.94 0.90 -4.62
N GLY A 153 -10.03 0.09 -4.08
CA GLY A 153 -9.63 -1.18 -4.69
C GLY A 153 -10.80 -2.15 -4.86
N ARG A 154 -11.72 -2.20 -3.89
CA ARG A 154 -12.97 -2.97 -4.03
C ARG A 154 -13.95 -2.31 -5.00
N TRP A 155 -13.99 -0.98 -5.05
CA TRP A 155 -14.89 -0.24 -5.93
C TRP A 155 -14.61 -0.47 -7.43
N ILE A 156 -13.37 -0.81 -7.81
CA ILE A 156 -13.00 -1.18 -9.19
C ILE A 156 -13.89 -2.32 -9.74
N ALA A 157 -14.37 -3.22 -8.87
CA ALA A 157 -15.28 -4.30 -9.28
C ALA A 157 -16.74 -3.86 -9.49
N TYR A 158 -17.14 -2.70 -8.98
CA TYR A 158 -18.52 -2.21 -8.99
C TYR A 158 -18.75 -0.98 -9.87
N SER A 159 -17.68 -0.27 -10.25
CA SER A 159 -17.77 0.87 -11.16
C SER A 159 -18.12 0.42 -12.58
N PRO A 160 -19.11 1.05 -13.26
CA PRO A 160 -19.39 0.78 -14.66
C PRO A 160 -18.16 1.09 -15.51
N SER A 161 -17.70 0.13 -16.31
CA SER A 161 -16.76 0.39 -17.40
C SER A 161 -17.52 1.10 -18.51
N PHE A 162 -17.34 2.41 -18.64
CA PHE A 162 -17.88 3.20 -19.76
C PHE A 162 -17.02 3.04 -21.02
#